data_AF-A0A524PH20-F1
#
_entry.id   AF-A0A524PH20-F1
#
_cell.length_a   1.000
_cell.length_b   1.000
_cell.length_c   1.000
_cell.angle_alpha   90.00
_cell.angle_beta   90.00
_cell.angle_gamma   90.00
#
_symmetry.space_group_name_H-M   'P 1'
#
loop_
_entity.id
_entity.type
_entity.pdbx_description
1 polymer ?
#
loop_
_entity_poly.entity_id
_entity_poly.type
_entity_poly.pdbx_seq_one_letter_code
_entity_poly.pdbx_strand_id
1 'polypeptide(L)'
;MFVVGQAMEESGYLSHLSHRLFRHARTASGLMLAILGVMGLLSALLMNDTIAIVGTPVVLALARGSGLRPQPLLLALACAVTVGSVASPIGNPQNLLVALHGNVVNPFITFGRYLLVPTLLCLVIVYGVLWTLYRKELGGKSVTHSRAPLADPELAGLCRVSLLVIATMLVVKVALVFTGVRVDIRLTYIALCAALPVLLGSRSRCGIVRRVDWTTLAFFAAMCVLLESVWLSGYLQWGIGELGLDVGSPGVIMTVSVVASQIVSNVPLTVLYVPMLQEVGAPASAYMALAAGATIAGMFTILGAASNVIIIQNAERRCGVTLSFAEFARAGIPLTAACVAVYWMFLAA
;
A
#
# COMPACT_ATOMS: atom_id res chain seq x y z
N MET A 1 -7.70 -8.16 7.98
CA MET A 1 -6.80 -7.01 8.18
C MET A 1 -7.52 -5.77 8.71
N PHE A 2 -8.63 -5.32 8.11
CA PHE A 2 -9.41 -4.18 8.62
C PHE A 2 -9.77 -4.25 10.12
N VAL A 3 -10.15 -5.44 10.64
CA VAL A 3 -10.41 -5.64 12.08
C VAL A 3 -9.19 -5.30 12.95
N VAL A 4 -8.00 -5.77 12.55
CA VAL A 4 -6.76 -5.52 13.30
C VAL A 4 -6.40 -4.03 13.22
N GLY A 5 -6.56 -3.41 12.05
CA GLY A 5 -6.35 -1.97 11.88
C GLY A 5 -7.27 -1.12 12.77
N GLN A 6 -8.57 -1.43 12.79
CA GLN A 6 -9.55 -0.75 13.62
C GLN A 6 -9.25 -0.92 15.12
N ALA A 7 -8.87 -2.12 15.56
CA ALA A 7 -8.51 -2.38 16.95
C ALA A 7 -7.24 -1.65 17.39
N MET A 8 -6.24 -1.53 16.50
CA MET A 8 -5.02 -0.76 16.77
C MET A 8 -5.31 0.74 16.94
N GLU A 9 -6.30 1.25 16.21
CA GLU A 9 -6.77 2.62 16.36
C GLU A 9 -7.53 2.83 17.68
N GLU A 10 -8.56 2.01 17.95
CA GLU A 10 -9.36 2.13 19.17
C GLU A 10 -8.54 1.97 20.46
N SER A 11 -7.54 1.09 20.45
CA SER A 11 -6.68 0.88 21.62
C SER A 11 -5.71 2.03 21.91
N GLY A 12 -5.52 2.96 20.97
CA GLY A 12 -4.43 3.94 21.03
C GLY A 12 -3.03 3.30 20.94
N TYR A 13 -2.94 1.99 20.70
CA TYR A 13 -1.68 1.27 20.55
C TYR A 13 -0.86 1.84 19.40
N LEU A 14 -1.55 2.30 18.35
CA LEU A 14 -0.94 2.95 17.22
C LEU A 14 -0.18 4.24 17.58
N SER A 15 -0.75 5.08 18.46
CA SER A 15 -0.10 6.30 18.95
C SER A 15 1.09 5.99 19.87
N HIS A 16 1.02 4.87 20.62
CA HIS A 16 2.15 4.38 21.39
C HIS A 16 3.28 3.85 20.50
N LEU A 17 2.92 3.10 19.45
CA LEU A 17 3.85 2.52 18.50
C LEU A 17 4.53 3.60 17.66
N SER A 18 3.79 4.64 17.24
CA SER A 18 4.35 5.77 16.51
C SER A 18 5.45 6.48 17.32
N HIS A 19 5.26 6.69 18.63
CA HIS A 19 6.32 7.25 19.46
C HIS A 19 7.60 6.39 19.42
N ARG A 20 7.49 5.06 19.52
CA ARG A 20 8.67 4.18 19.46
C ARG A 20 9.33 4.18 18.07
N LEU A 21 8.53 4.16 17.01
CA LEU A 21 9.01 4.12 15.63
C LEU A 21 9.66 5.43 15.20
N PHE A 22 9.15 6.57 15.66
CA PHE A 22 9.59 7.90 15.24
C PHE A 22 10.53 8.60 16.24
N ARG A 23 10.77 8.06 17.45
CA ARG A 23 11.61 8.74 18.49
C ARG A 23 13.00 9.17 18.02
N HIS A 24 13.57 8.48 17.03
CA HIS A 24 14.91 8.78 16.51
C HIS A 24 14.90 9.94 15.50
N ALA A 25 13.73 10.26 14.92
CA ALA A 25 13.56 11.40 14.04
C ALA A 25 13.48 12.69 14.86
N ARG A 26 14.60 13.42 14.94
CA ARG A 26 14.69 14.70 15.66
C ARG A 26 14.44 15.93 14.78
N THR A 27 14.48 15.75 13.46
CA THR A 27 14.28 16.81 12.46
C THR A 27 13.10 16.49 11.57
N ALA A 28 12.44 17.49 10.99
CA ALA A 28 11.31 17.29 10.08
C ALA A 28 11.69 16.45 8.84
N SER A 29 12.91 16.61 8.31
CA SER A 29 13.44 15.77 7.23
C SER A 29 13.62 14.31 7.67
N GLY A 30 14.16 14.10 8.88
CA GLY A 30 14.29 12.76 9.47
C GLY A 30 12.93 12.11 9.75
N LEU A 31 11.92 12.90 10.09
CA LEU A 31 10.55 12.42 10.28
C LEU A 31 9.94 11.96 8.95
N MET A 32 10.12 12.73 7.89
CA MET A 32 9.67 12.33 6.55
C MET A 32 10.36 11.04 6.07
N LEU A 33 11.68 10.92 6.27
CA LEU A 33 12.42 9.70 5.96
C LEU A 33 11.89 8.51 6.77
N ALA A 34 11.64 8.71 8.06
CA ALA A 34 11.07 7.69 8.92
C ALA A 34 9.66 7.30 8.46
N ILE A 35 8.82 8.24 8.00
CA ILE A 35 7.48 7.93 7.47
C ILE A 35 7.62 7.05 6.23
N LEU A 36 8.48 7.42 5.28
CA LEU A 36 8.73 6.64 4.07
C LEU A 36 9.22 5.22 4.38
N GLY A 37 10.20 5.08 5.29
CA GLY A 37 10.75 3.79 5.66
C GLY A 37 9.77 2.93 6.46
N VAL A 38 9.21 3.48 7.54
CA VAL A 38 8.34 2.74 8.47
C VAL A 38 6.98 2.44 7.83
N MET A 39 6.30 3.44 7.26
CA MET A 39 4.98 3.21 6.66
C MET A 39 5.10 2.43 5.35
N GLY A 40 6.17 2.61 4.59
CA GLY A 40 6.46 1.79 3.41
C GLY A 40 6.69 0.32 3.77
N LEU A 41 7.52 0.05 4.78
CA LEU A 41 7.72 -1.32 5.29
C LEU A 41 6.42 -1.93 5.82
N LEU A 42 5.66 -1.18 6.63
CA LEU A 42 4.37 -1.65 7.13
C LEU A 42 3.40 -1.92 5.98
N SER A 43 3.41 -1.12 4.91
CA SER A 43 2.58 -1.34 3.71
C SER A 43 3.07 -2.49 2.83
N ALA A 44 4.32 -2.95 2.98
CA ALA A 44 4.76 -4.20 2.38
C ALA A 44 4.24 -5.42 3.17
N LEU A 45 4.07 -5.27 4.49
CA LEU A 45 3.65 -6.35 5.39
C LEU A 45 2.13 -6.41 5.64
N LEU A 46 1.44 -5.30 5.41
CA LEU A 46 0.01 -5.09 5.61
C LEU A 46 -0.56 -4.38 4.38
N MET A 47 -1.89 -4.35 4.23
CA MET A 47 -2.52 -3.63 3.10
C MET A 47 -2.30 -2.11 3.18
N ASN A 48 -1.97 -1.51 2.04
CA ASN A 48 -1.84 -0.07 1.83
C ASN A 48 -3.01 0.74 2.42
N ASP A 49 -4.26 0.32 2.21
CA ASP A 49 -5.45 1.00 2.72
C ASP A 49 -5.51 0.97 4.24
N THR A 50 -5.07 -0.14 4.85
CA THR A 50 -4.97 -0.25 6.31
C THR A 50 -3.94 0.74 6.85
N ILE A 51 -2.77 0.84 6.21
CA ILE A 51 -1.74 1.80 6.62
C ILE A 51 -2.15 3.25 6.31
N ALA A 52 -2.97 3.49 5.29
CA ALA A 52 -3.56 4.81 5.05
C ALA A 52 -4.48 5.25 6.20
N ILE A 53 -5.41 4.40 6.63
CA ILE A 53 -6.33 4.69 7.75
C ILE A 53 -5.55 4.97 9.03
N VAL A 54 -4.59 4.09 9.34
CA VAL A 54 -3.80 4.08 10.57
C VAL A 54 -2.71 5.17 10.53
N GLY A 55 -2.00 5.31 9.43
CA GLY A 55 -0.89 6.26 9.27
C GLY A 55 -1.35 7.72 9.28
N THR A 56 -2.55 8.02 8.77
CA THR A 56 -3.06 9.40 8.70
C THR A 56 -3.14 10.10 10.07
N PRO A 57 -3.86 9.56 11.08
CA PRO A 57 -3.90 10.18 12.41
C PRO A 57 -2.53 10.25 13.08
N VAL A 58 -1.65 9.28 12.83
CA VAL A 58 -0.26 9.31 13.34
C VAL A 58 0.51 10.49 12.76
N VAL A 59 0.47 10.66 11.44
CA VAL A 59 1.15 11.75 10.74
C VAL A 59 0.60 13.11 11.17
N LEU A 60 -0.72 13.23 11.31
CA LEU A 60 -1.37 14.47 11.78
C LEU A 60 -0.99 14.82 13.22
N ALA A 61 -0.94 13.82 14.11
CA ALA A 61 -0.52 14.02 15.49
C ALA A 61 0.95 14.46 15.59
N LEU A 62 1.83 13.83 14.80
CA LEU A 62 3.25 14.19 14.73
C LEU A 62 3.46 15.59 14.15
N ALA A 63 2.69 15.95 13.11
CA ALA A 63 2.73 17.27 12.51
C ALA A 63 2.31 18.36 13.49
N ARG A 64 1.15 18.18 14.15
CA ARG A 64 0.63 19.12 15.16
C ARG A 64 1.57 19.26 16.35
N GLY A 65 2.03 18.13 16.91
CA GLY A 65 2.93 18.11 18.06
C GLY A 65 4.25 18.81 17.80
N SER A 66 4.67 18.91 16.54
CA SER A 66 5.94 19.52 16.11
C SER A 66 5.78 20.89 15.41
N GLY A 67 4.57 21.46 15.34
CA GLY A 67 4.34 22.72 14.61
C GLY A 67 4.69 22.65 13.12
N LEU A 68 4.57 21.46 12.52
CA LEU A 68 4.83 21.20 11.11
C LEU A 68 3.55 21.31 10.29
N ARG A 69 3.72 21.75 9.04
CA ARG A 69 2.64 21.64 8.05
C ARG A 69 2.41 20.15 7.78
N PRO A 70 1.17 19.65 7.90
CA PRO A 70 0.87 18.23 7.70
C PRO A 70 0.95 17.80 6.22
N GLN A 71 0.77 18.71 5.25
CA GLN A 71 0.66 18.37 3.83
C GLN A 71 1.87 17.59 3.28
N PRO A 72 3.14 18.00 3.51
CA PRO A 72 4.29 17.24 3.01
C PRO A 72 4.40 15.85 3.64
N LEU A 73 3.99 15.71 4.90
CA LEU A 73 4.04 14.43 5.62
C LEU A 73 2.91 13.49 5.20
N LEU A 74 1.72 14.03 4.88
CA LEU A 74 0.60 13.27 4.31
C LEU A 74 0.92 12.79 2.89
N LEU A 75 1.59 13.63 2.10
CA LEU A 75 2.08 13.25 0.78
C LEU A 75 3.16 12.16 0.89
N ALA A 76 4.09 12.32 1.83
CA ALA A 76 5.07 11.28 2.14
C ALA A 76 4.40 9.98 2.58
N LEU A 77 3.34 10.02 3.38
CA LEU A 77 2.54 8.85 3.75
C LEU A 77 1.91 8.19 2.51
N ALA A 78 1.25 8.97 1.64
CA ALA A 78 0.62 8.46 0.42
C ALA A 78 1.63 7.77 -0.51
N CYS A 79 2.79 8.37 -0.71
CA CYS A 79 3.87 7.75 -1.48
C CYS A 79 4.47 6.54 -0.76
N ALA A 80 4.66 6.60 0.56
CA ALA A 80 5.20 5.49 1.36
C ALA A 80 4.34 4.25 1.22
N VAL A 81 3.03 4.37 1.46
CA VAL A 81 2.12 3.22 1.42
C VAL A 81 2.03 2.64 0.01
N THR A 82 2.03 3.49 -1.01
CA THR A 82 1.94 3.06 -2.41
C THR A 82 3.22 2.35 -2.84
N VAL A 83 4.38 3.02 -2.75
CA VAL A 83 5.67 2.48 -3.20
C VAL A 83 6.08 1.27 -2.37
N GLY A 84 5.95 1.35 -1.04
CA GLY A 84 6.31 0.24 -0.15
C GLY A 84 5.52 -1.03 -0.43
N SER A 85 4.25 -0.93 -0.81
CA SER A 85 3.40 -2.09 -1.10
C SER A 85 3.83 -2.87 -2.36
N VAL A 86 4.57 -2.25 -3.29
CA VAL A 86 4.98 -2.87 -4.56
C VAL A 86 5.84 -4.11 -4.34
N ALA A 87 6.74 -4.10 -3.36
CA ALA A 87 7.69 -5.18 -3.11
C ALA A 87 7.06 -6.47 -2.56
N SER A 88 5.75 -6.49 -2.31
CA SER A 88 5.08 -7.58 -1.61
C SER A 88 3.76 -8.01 -2.25
N PRO A 89 3.49 -9.33 -2.30
CA PRO A 89 2.22 -9.86 -2.82
C PRO A 89 1.02 -9.53 -1.91
N ILE A 90 1.25 -9.15 -0.65
CA ILE A 90 0.18 -8.79 0.30
C ILE A 90 0.05 -7.30 0.54
N GLY A 91 0.91 -6.49 -0.07
CA GLY A 91 0.92 -5.05 0.20
C GLY A 91 -0.34 -4.33 -0.27
N ASN A 92 -1.01 -4.86 -1.29
CA ASN A 92 -2.27 -4.32 -1.78
C ASN A 92 -3.09 -5.42 -2.51
N PRO A 93 -4.40 -5.17 -2.77
CA PRO A 93 -5.26 -6.19 -3.38
C PRO A 93 -4.86 -6.56 -4.82
N GLN A 94 -4.37 -5.62 -5.63
CA GLN A 94 -3.94 -5.92 -7.00
C GLN A 94 -2.72 -6.85 -7.04
N ASN A 95 -1.72 -6.64 -6.19
CA ASN A 95 -0.56 -7.52 -6.07
C ASN A 95 -0.98 -8.91 -5.59
N LEU A 96 -1.98 -8.98 -4.70
CA LEU A 96 -2.54 -10.24 -4.26
C LEU A 96 -3.22 -11.00 -5.41
N LEU A 97 -3.96 -10.30 -6.28
CA LEU A 97 -4.57 -10.90 -7.45
C LEU A 97 -3.52 -11.44 -8.43
N VAL A 98 -2.45 -10.67 -8.69
CA VAL A 98 -1.31 -11.14 -9.48
C VAL A 98 -0.65 -12.37 -8.85
N ALA A 99 -0.53 -12.41 -7.52
CA ALA A 99 0.09 -13.54 -6.82
C ALA A 99 -0.77 -14.81 -6.81
N LEU A 100 -2.10 -14.68 -6.83
CA LEU A 100 -3.04 -15.81 -6.76
C LEU A 100 -3.46 -16.33 -8.12
N HIS A 101 -3.65 -15.43 -9.09
CA HIS A 101 -4.16 -15.76 -10.42
C HIS A 101 -3.08 -15.61 -11.50
N GLY A 102 -2.04 -14.79 -11.27
CA GLY A 102 -0.86 -14.83 -12.12
C GLY A 102 -0.15 -16.16 -11.92
N ASN A 103 0.42 -16.72 -12.98
CA ASN A 103 1.15 -18.00 -12.95
C ASN A 103 2.54 -17.82 -12.26
N VAL A 104 2.54 -17.27 -11.05
CA VAL A 104 3.72 -16.83 -10.29
C VAL A 104 4.11 -17.91 -9.29
N VAL A 105 5.21 -18.60 -9.58
CA VAL A 105 5.79 -19.57 -8.65
C VAL A 105 6.35 -18.83 -7.43
N ASN A 106 6.02 -19.29 -6.22
CA ASN A 106 6.52 -18.74 -4.95
C ASN A 106 6.42 -17.20 -4.86
N PRO A 107 5.20 -16.63 -4.77
CA PRO A 107 4.99 -15.18 -4.94
C PRO A 107 5.88 -14.28 -4.07
N PHE A 108 6.13 -14.62 -2.81
CA PHE A 108 7.00 -13.79 -1.95
C PHE A 108 8.44 -13.70 -2.45
N ILE A 109 9.00 -14.81 -2.96
CA ILE A 109 10.35 -14.82 -3.50
C ILE A 109 10.36 -14.09 -4.84
N THR A 110 9.38 -14.34 -5.70
CA THR A 110 9.32 -13.70 -7.01
C THR A 110 9.15 -12.19 -6.90
N PHE A 111 8.21 -11.71 -6.07
CA PHE A 111 8.09 -10.28 -5.78
C PHE A 111 9.37 -9.71 -5.18
N GLY A 112 9.97 -10.38 -4.19
CA GLY A 112 11.22 -9.93 -3.58
C GLY A 112 12.38 -9.84 -4.58
N ARG A 113 12.51 -10.83 -5.48
CA ARG A 113 13.57 -10.90 -6.48
C ARG A 113 13.45 -9.78 -7.52
N TYR A 114 12.25 -9.52 -8.03
CA TYR A 114 12.05 -8.56 -9.11
C TYR A 114 11.82 -7.13 -8.60
N LEU A 115 11.16 -6.96 -7.46
CA LEU A 115 10.60 -5.68 -7.05
C LEU A 115 11.29 -5.05 -5.83
N LEU A 116 11.98 -5.81 -4.96
CA LEU A 116 12.56 -5.25 -3.72
C LEU A 116 13.57 -4.13 -3.99
N VAL A 117 14.57 -4.39 -4.84
CA VAL A 117 15.62 -3.41 -5.17
C VAL A 117 15.05 -2.15 -5.83
N PRO A 118 14.24 -2.25 -6.91
CA PRO A 118 13.65 -1.04 -7.51
C PRO A 118 12.70 -0.33 -6.56
N THR A 119 11.97 -1.02 -5.67
CA THR A 119 11.14 -0.38 -4.64
C THR A 119 11.98 0.45 -3.65
N LEU A 120 13.10 -0.08 -3.17
CA LEU A 120 14.00 0.67 -2.28
C LEU A 120 14.57 1.91 -2.97
N LEU A 121 14.96 1.79 -4.25
CA LEU A 121 15.42 2.92 -5.04
C LEU A 121 14.31 3.97 -5.23
N CYS A 122 13.07 3.54 -5.52
CA CYS A 122 11.92 4.43 -5.62
C CYS A 122 11.67 5.18 -4.30
N LEU A 123 11.77 4.53 -3.14
CA LEU A 123 11.62 5.20 -1.84
C LEU A 123 12.69 6.29 -1.63
N VAL A 124 13.92 6.06 -2.07
CA VAL A 124 15.00 7.07 -2.04
C VAL A 124 14.69 8.23 -2.97
N ILE A 125 14.22 7.96 -4.19
CA ILE A 125 13.81 9.00 -5.15
C ILE A 125 12.65 9.83 -4.58
N VAL A 126 11.64 9.18 -4.03
CA VAL A 126 10.50 9.84 -3.37
C VAL A 126 10.99 10.75 -2.26
N TYR A 127 11.88 10.27 -1.38
CA TYR A 127 12.46 11.10 -0.33
C TYR A 127 13.18 12.32 -0.91
N GLY A 128 14.02 12.11 -1.92
CA GLY A 128 14.79 13.19 -2.56
C GLY A 128 13.90 14.27 -3.18
N VAL A 129 12.89 13.88 -3.94
CA VAL A 129 11.94 14.81 -4.60
C VAL A 129 11.07 15.53 -3.57
N LEU A 130 10.53 14.84 -2.57
CA LEU A 130 9.74 15.49 -1.53
C LEU A 130 10.60 16.44 -0.68
N TRP A 131 11.84 16.06 -0.40
CA TRP A 131 12.78 16.91 0.32
C TRP A 131 13.14 18.17 -0.46
N THR A 132 13.34 18.08 -1.78
CA THR A 132 13.62 19.27 -2.60
C THR A 132 12.41 20.18 -2.72
N LEU A 133 11.22 19.62 -2.96
CA LEU A 133 9.97 20.39 -3.08
C LEU A 133 9.60 21.12 -1.78
N TYR A 134 9.78 20.46 -0.63
CA TYR A 134 9.36 20.98 0.67
C TYR A 134 10.54 21.39 1.58
N ARG A 135 11.72 21.62 1.00
CA ARG A 135 12.96 21.95 1.74
C ARG A 135 12.79 23.11 2.73
N LYS A 136 12.07 24.15 2.32
CA LYS A 136 11.80 25.34 3.15
C LYS A 136 10.87 25.05 4.32
N GLU A 137 9.94 24.11 4.15
CA GLU A 137 8.97 23.73 5.18
C GLU A 137 9.55 22.72 6.18
N LEU A 138 10.53 21.93 5.73
CA LEU A 138 11.23 20.91 6.52
C LEU A 138 12.53 21.41 7.19
N GLY A 139 13.07 22.55 6.75
CA GLY A 139 14.31 23.11 7.25
C GLY A 139 14.20 23.66 8.68
N GLY A 140 15.15 23.31 9.55
CA GLY A 140 15.37 23.96 10.85
C GLY A 140 14.34 23.68 11.95
N LYS A 141 13.32 22.83 11.70
CA LYS A 141 12.29 22.51 12.70
C LYS A 141 12.59 21.22 13.46
N SER A 142 12.64 21.33 14.78
CA SER A 142 12.76 20.21 15.70
C SER A 142 11.43 19.48 15.86
N VAL A 143 11.48 18.16 15.93
CA VAL A 143 10.30 17.30 16.12
C VAL A 143 10.12 17.02 17.60
N THR A 144 8.96 17.40 18.15
CA THR A 144 8.57 17.15 19.53
C THR A 144 7.68 15.90 19.59
N HIS A 145 8.13 14.92 20.35
CA HIS A 145 7.45 13.65 20.51
C HIS A 145 6.60 13.67 21.77
N SER A 146 5.32 14.00 21.64
CA SER A 146 4.37 13.89 22.76
C SER A 146 3.95 12.43 22.95
N ARG A 147 4.19 11.85 24.13
CA ARG A 147 3.64 10.54 24.50
C ARG A 147 2.13 10.65 24.64
N ALA A 148 1.38 10.05 23.72
CA ALA A 148 -0.04 9.80 23.94
C ALA A 148 -0.21 8.62 24.93
N PRO A 149 -1.03 8.76 25.98
CA PRO A 149 -1.37 7.62 26.84
C PRO A 149 -2.11 6.54 26.05
N LEU A 150 -1.94 5.27 26.46
CA LEU A 150 -2.72 4.15 25.91
C LEU A 150 -4.18 4.33 26.30
N ALA A 151 -5.09 4.32 25.33
CA ALA A 151 -6.52 4.47 25.58
C ALA A 151 -7.12 3.19 26.17
N ASP A 152 -6.73 2.03 25.62
CA ASP A 152 -7.13 0.70 26.11
C ASP A 152 -5.91 -0.25 26.11
N PRO A 153 -5.28 -0.47 27.28
CA PRO A 153 -4.12 -1.35 27.41
C PRO A 153 -4.42 -2.83 27.12
N GLU A 154 -5.63 -3.31 27.40
CA GLU A 154 -6.01 -4.71 27.16
C GLU A 154 -6.14 -4.96 25.66
N LEU A 155 -6.86 -4.09 24.94
CA LEU A 155 -7.00 -4.18 23.49
C LEU A 155 -5.65 -3.97 22.78
N ALA A 156 -4.79 -3.11 23.31
CA ALA A 156 -3.42 -2.93 22.82
C ALA A 156 -2.57 -4.21 22.94
N GLY A 157 -2.74 -4.97 24.02
CA GLY A 157 -2.12 -6.28 24.20
C GLY A 157 -2.54 -7.28 23.12
N LEU A 158 -3.84 -7.35 22.83
CA LEU A 158 -4.38 -8.21 21.76
C LEU A 158 -3.85 -7.81 20.38
N CYS A 159 -3.78 -6.50 20.09
CA CYS A 159 -3.20 -5.99 18.85
C CYS A 159 -1.74 -6.38 18.68
N ARG A 160 -0.96 -6.35 19.77
CA ARG A 160 0.44 -6.79 19.77
C ARG A 160 0.57 -8.28 19.45
N VAL A 161 -0.31 -9.13 19.99
CA VAL A 161 -0.37 -10.56 19.66
C VAL A 161 -0.73 -10.74 18.19
N SER A 162 -1.75 -10.06 17.68
CA SER A 162 -2.14 -10.10 16.27
C SER A 162 -0.98 -9.75 15.32
N LEU A 163 -0.23 -8.69 15.61
CA LEU A 163 0.95 -8.31 14.81
C LEU A 163 2.06 -9.35 14.87
N LEU A 164 2.28 -9.97 16.04
CA LEU A 164 3.28 -11.01 16.21
C LEU A 164 2.90 -12.29 15.45
N VAL A 165 1.61 -12.64 15.42
CA VAL A 165 1.08 -13.74 14.60
C VAL A 165 1.33 -13.47 13.12
N ILE A 166 1.00 -12.26 12.63
CA ILE A 166 1.27 -11.88 11.22
C ILE A 166 2.75 -12.03 10.89
N ALA A 167 3.62 -11.41 11.70
CA ALA A 167 5.07 -11.44 11.47
C ALA A 167 5.62 -12.87 11.49
N THR A 168 5.23 -13.67 12.48
CA THR A 168 5.72 -15.05 12.64
C THR A 168 5.24 -15.93 11.49
N MET A 169 3.96 -15.86 11.11
CA MET A 169 3.43 -16.67 10.01
C MET A 169 4.05 -16.26 8.66
N LEU A 170 4.35 -14.97 8.46
CA LEU A 170 5.08 -14.53 7.27
C LEU A 170 6.50 -15.06 7.24
N VAL A 171 7.23 -14.97 8.35
CA VAL A 171 8.59 -15.52 8.47
C VAL A 171 8.59 -17.03 8.23
N VAL A 172 7.66 -17.77 8.84
CA VAL A 172 7.50 -19.22 8.63
C VAL A 172 7.20 -19.53 7.18
N LYS A 173 6.25 -18.81 6.55
CA LYS A 173 5.94 -18.99 5.12
C LYS A 173 7.18 -18.77 4.25
N VAL A 174 7.92 -17.69 4.48
CA VAL A 174 9.15 -17.38 3.75
C VAL A 174 10.19 -18.49 3.95
N ALA A 175 10.40 -18.94 5.20
CA ALA A 175 11.33 -20.02 5.52
C ALA A 175 10.94 -21.35 4.87
N LEU A 176 9.65 -21.73 4.89
CA LEU A 176 9.16 -22.95 4.24
C LEU A 176 9.49 -22.97 2.75
N VAL A 177 9.32 -21.82 2.08
CA VAL A 177 9.69 -21.69 0.66
C VAL A 177 11.19 -21.86 0.47
N PHE A 178 12.04 -21.25 1.32
CA PHE A 178 13.50 -21.43 1.24
C PHE A 178 13.97 -22.87 1.52
N THR A 179 13.27 -23.59 2.39
CA THR A 179 13.57 -25.01 2.69
C THR A 179 13.01 -25.99 1.65
N GLY A 180 12.26 -25.50 0.64
CA GLY A 180 11.66 -26.34 -0.40
C GLY A 180 10.48 -27.20 0.07
N VAL A 181 9.97 -26.98 1.28
CA VAL A 181 8.85 -27.73 1.86
C VAL A 181 7.55 -27.24 1.21
N ARG A 182 6.80 -28.16 0.57
CA ARG A 182 5.56 -27.87 -0.16
C ARG A 182 4.33 -27.73 0.74
N VAL A 183 4.40 -26.86 1.75
CA VAL A 183 3.24 -26.52 2.57
C VAL A 183 2.70 -25.16 2.12
N ASP A 184 1.50 -25.14 1.54
CA ASP A 184 0.85 -23.91 1.08
C ASP A 184 0.14 -23.19 2.25
N ILE A 185 0.86 -22.26 2.88
CA ILE A 185 0.25 -21.33 3.82
C ILE A 185 -0.42 -20.20 3.02
N ARG A 186 -1.72 -20.34 2.77
CA ARG A 186 -2.51 -19.31 2.10
C ARG A 186 -2.59 -18.03 2.94
N LEU A 187 -2.59 -16.90 2.25
CA LEU A 187 -2.64 -15.56 2.84
C LEU A 187 -3.92 -15.32 3.64
N THR A 188 -5.02 -15.93 3.20
CA THR A 188 -6.30 -15.93 3.90
C THR A 188 -6.18 -16.50 5.31
N TYR A 189 -5.38 -17.56 5.51
CA TYR A 189 -5.17 -18.13 6.83
C TYR A 189 -4.38 -17.20 7.75
N ILE A 190 -3.35 -16.53 7.22
CA ILE A 190 -2.59 -15.53 7.98
C ILE A 190 -3.53 -14.41 8.46
N ALA A 191 -4.39 -13.90 7.58
CA ALA A 191 -5.34 -12.83 7.91
C ALA A 191 -6.39 -13.26 8.94
N LEU A 192 -6.90 -14.50 8.84
CA LEU A 192 -7.85 -15.06 9.80
C LEU A 192 -7.19 -15.27 11.17
N CYS A 193 -6.06 -15.96 11.22
CA CYS A 193 -5.31 -16.21 12.45
C CYS A 193 -4.91 -14.90 13.14
N ALA A 194 -4.53 -13.87 12.38
CA ALA A 194 -4.21 -12.55 12.92
C ALA A 194 -5.44 -11.82 13.51
N ALA A 195 -6.65 -12.07 13.00
CA ALA A 195 -7.86 -11.45 13.50
C ALA A 195 -8.39 -12.14 14.78
N LEU A 196 -8.10 -13.43 14.98
CA LEU A 196 -8.62 -14.21 16.11
C LEU A 196 -8.32 -13.61 17.49
N PRO A 197 -7.11 -13.13 17.83
CA PRO A 197 -6.83 -12.53 19.14
C PRO A 197 -7.77 -11.36 19.46
N VAL A 198 -8.03 -10.50 18.47
CA VAL A 198 -8.93 -9.35 18.62
C VAL A 198 -10.39 -9.80 18.67
N LEU A 199 -10.83 -10.70 17.80
CA LEU A 199 -12.23 -11.13 17.71
C LEU A 199 -12.68 -11.99 18.90
N LEU A 200 -11.80 -12.84 19.42
CA LEU A 200 -12.09 -13.72 20.55
C LEU A 200 -11.77 -13.07 21.90
N GLY A 201 -10.71 -12.27 21.96
CA GLY A 201 -10.22 -11.68 23.20
C GLY A 201 -10.81 -10.31 23.55
N SER A 202 -11.31 -9.54 22.58
CA SER A 202 -11.82 -8.19 22.85
C SER A 202 -13.26 -8.18 23.37
N ARG A 203 -13.49 -7.45 24.47
CA ARG A 203 -14.84 -7.15 24.98
C ARG A 203 -15.64 -6.24 24.04
N SER A 204 -14.97 -5.42 23.25
CA SER A 204 -15.56 -4.51 22.26
C SER A 204 -15.62 -5.10 20.84
N ARG A 205 -15.46 -6.42 20.67
CA ARG A 205 -15.42 -7.09 19.35
C ARG A 205 -16.54 -6.67 18.39
N CYS A 206 -17.78 -6.54 18.88
CA CYS A 206 -18.91 -6.11 18.04
C CYS A 206 -18.79 -4.64 17.62
N GLY A 207 -18.26 -3.78 18.51
CA GLY A 207 -17.97 -2.38 18.20
C GLY A 207 -16.89 -2.26 17.13
N ILE A 208 -15.80 -3.01 17.28
CA ILE A 208 -14.68 -3.04 16.31
C ILE A 208 -15.20 -3.49 14.94
N VAL A 209 -15.94 -4.61 14.87
CA VAL A 209 -16.49 -5.13 13.61
C VAL A 209 -17.48 -4.15 12.99
N ARG A 210 -18.30 -3.46 13.79
CA ARG A 210 -19.26 -2.47 13.29
C ARG A 210 -18.58 -1.21 12.71
N ARG A 211 -17.39 -0.86 13.19
CA ARG A 211 -16.61 0.29 12.70
C ARG A 211 -15.67 -0.02 11.54
N VAL A 212 -15.57 -1.29 11.13
CA VAL A 212 -14.87 -1.65 9.89
C VAL A 212 -15.51 -0.91 8.71
N ASP A 213 -14.69 -0.53 7.73
CA ASP A 213 -15.15 0.12 6.50
C ASP A 213 -15.85 -0.88 5.56
N TRP A 214 -17.12 -1.17 5.87
CA TRP A 214 -17.97 -2.05 5.07
C TRP A 214 -18.26 -1.49 3.68
N THR A 215 -18.27 -0.17 3.54
CA THR A 215 -18.50 0.50 2.26
C THR A 215 -17.37 0.18 1.29
N THR A 216 -16.12 0.28 1.73
CA THR A 216 -14.95 -0.11 0.91
C THR A 216 -14.96 -1.60 0.57
N LEU A 217 -15.31 -2.49 1.51
CA LEU A 217 -15.40 -3.93 1.23
C LEU A 217 -16.49 -4.26 0.20
N ALA A 218 -17.68 -3.66 0.34
CA ALA A 218 -18.79 -3.85 -0.60
C ALA A 218 -18.45 -3.29 -1.99
N PHE A 219 -17.79 -2.14 -2.05
CA PHE A 219 -17.28 -1.55 -3.30
C PHE A 219 -16.34 -2.51 -4.03
N PHE A 220 -15.34 -3.10 -3.34
CA PHE A 220 -14.44 -4.07 -3.97
C PHE A 220 -15.17 -5.31 -4.49
N ALA A 221 -16.13 -5.84 -3.72
CA ALA A 221 -16.91 -7.01 -4.15
C ALA A 221 -17.74 -6.71 -5.42
N ALA A 222 -18.45 -5.58 -5.43
CA ALA A 222 -19.24 -5.16 -6.59
C ALA A 222 -18.35 -4.88 -7.81
N MET A 223 -17.18 -4.28 -7.59
CA MET A 223 -16.24 -3.98 -8.66
C MET A 223 -15.69 -5.26 -9.30
N CYS A 224 -15.36 -6.30 -8.52
CA CYS A 224 -14.98 -7.61 -9.08
C CYS A 224 -16.07 -8.20 -10.00
N VAL A 225 -17.34 -8.13 -9.60
CA VAL A 225 -18.49 -8.62 -10.41
C VAL A 225 -18.63 -7.81 -11.71
N LEU A 226 -18.54 -6.48 -11.62
CA LEU A 226 -18.59 -5.60 -12.78
C LEU A 226 -17.49 -5.94 -13.78
N LEU A 227 -16.27 -6.17 -13.32
CA LEU A 227 -15.14 -6.41 -14.20
C LEU A 227 -15.16 -7.77 -14.85
N GLU A 228 -15.61 -8.80 -14.12
CA GLU A 228 -15.86 -10.10 -14.72
C GLU A 228 -16.89 -9.97 -15.85
N SER A 229 -17.93 -9.14 -15.63
CA SER A 229 -18.94 -8.86 -16.66
C SER A 229 -18.33 -8.12 -17.88
N VAL A 230 -17.42 -7.17 -17.66
CA VAL A 230 -16.71 -6.47 -18.73
C VAL A 230 -15.77 -7.43 -19.48
N TRP A 231 -15.06 -8.31 -18.77
CA TRP A 231 -14.18 -9.31 -19.37
C TRP A 231 -14.95 -10.28 -20.28
N LEU A 232 -16.07 -10.81 -19.78
CA LEU A 232 -16.96 -11.71 -20.52
C LEU A 232 -17.63 -11.03 -21.72
N SER A 233 -17.74 -9.70 -21.74
CA SER A 233 -18.32 -8.96 -22.87
C SER A 233 -17.46 -8.99 -24.14
N GLY A 234 -16.16 -9.33 -24.05
CA GLY A 234 -15.24 -9.36 -25.18
C GLY A 234 -14.77 -7.97 -25.68
N TYR A 235 -15.28 -6.88 -25.09
CA TYR A 235 -15.03 -5.52 -25.59
C TYR A 235 -13.55 -5.11 -25.50
N LEU A 236 -12.86 -5.51 -24.42
CA LEU A 236 -11.44 -5.21 -24.22
C LEU A 236 -10.54 -5.99 -25.19
N GLN A 237 -10.88 -7.27 -25.42
CA GLN A 237 -10.16 -8.15 -26.32
C GLN A 237 -10.25 -7.63 -27.76
N TRP A 238 -11.43 -7.13 -28.17
CA TRP A 238 -11.61 -6.45 -29.44
C TRP A 238 -10.73 -5.19 -29.56
N GLY A 239 -10.78 -4.29 -28.57
CA GLY A 239 -10.01 -3.04 -28.63
C GLY A 239 -8.49 -3.24 -28.66
N ILE A 240 -7.97 -4.24 -27.94
CA ILE A 240 -6.53 -4.52 -27.88
C ILE A 240 -6.02 -5.19 -29.16
N GLY A 241 -6.85 -6.01 -29.82
CA GLY A 241 -6.53 -6.63 -31.10
C GLY A 241 -6.29 -5.62 -32.23
N GLU A 242 -6.94 -4.45 -32.21
CA GLU A 242 -6.74 -3.39 -33.21
C GLU A 242 -5.47 -2.55 -32.97
N LEU A 243 -4.97 -2.50 -31.73
CA LEU A 243 -3.85 -1.65 -31.35
C LEU A 243 -2.47 -2.23 -31.73
N GLY A 244 -2.39 -3.54 -32.01
CA GLY A 244 -1.14 -4.20 -32.43
C GLY A 244 0.02 -4.11 -31.41
N LEU A 245 -0.29 -3.79 -30.14
CA LEU A 245 0.71 -3.63 -29.09
C LEU A 245 1.13 -4.99 -28.53
N ASP A 246 2.42 -5.14 -28.23
CA ASP A 246 2.92 -6.29 -27.47
C ASP A 246 2.51 -6.15 -26.00
N VAL A 247 1.33 -6.70 -25.68
CA VAL A 247 0.76 -6.72 -24.32
C VAL A 247 1.57 -7.54 -23.33
N GLY A 248 2.56 -8.32 -23.78
CA GLY A 248 3.50 -9.03 -22.92
C GLY A 248 4.72 -8.19 -22.53
N SER A 249 4.99 -7.08 -23.24
CA SER A 249 6.15 -6.23 -22.99
C SER A 249 6.02 -5.46 -21.68
N PRO A 250 6.99 -5.57 -20.74
CA PRO A 250 6.96 -4.84 -19.47
C PRO A 250 6.74 -3.33 -19.62
N GLY A 251 7.29 -2.71 -20.69
CA GLY A 251 7.10 -1.28 -20.96
C GLY A 251 5.67 -0.91 -21.34
N VAL A 252 5.03 -1.74 -22.18
CA VAL A 252 3.62 -1.57 -22.57
C VAL A 252 2.72 -1.78 -21.36
N ILE A 253 2.95 -2.86 -20.60
CA ILE A 253 2.18 -3.18 -19.39
C ILE A 253 2.25 -2.02 -18.39
N MET A 254 3.44 -1.51 -18.10
CA MET A 254 3.62 -0.38 -17.16
C MET A 254 2.89 0.87 -17.66
N THR A 255 3.02 1.20 -18.95
CA THR A 255 2.41 2.41 -19.54
C THR A 255 0.89 2.33 -19.53
N VAL A 256 0.33 1.22 -20.02
CA VAL A 256 -1.12 0.97 -19.99
C VAL A 256 -1.61 0.98 -18.56
N SER A 257 -0.86 0.36 -17.64
CA SER A 257 -1.27 0.32 -16.24
C SER A 257 -1.36 1.70 -15.62
N VAL A 258 -0.35 2.55 -15.82
CA VAL A 258 -0.34 3.91 -15.27
C VAL A 258 -1.51 4.75 -15.78
N VAL A 259 -1.80 4.68 -17.08
CA VAL A 259 -2.86 5.47 -17.72
C VAL A 259 -4.25 4.91 -17.38
N ALA A 260 -4.47 3.62 -17.60
CA ALA A 260 -5.78 3.00 -17.42
C ALA A 260 -6.21 2.97 -15.95
N SER A 261 -5.26 2.82 -15.00
CA SER A 261 -5.55 2.89 -13.57
C SER A 261 -6.15 4.23 -13.12
N GLN A 262 -5.95 5.33 -13.86
CA GLN A 262 -6.59 6.62 -13.50
C GLN A 262 -8.10 6.62 -13.75
N ILE A 263 -8.58 5.71 -14.61
CA ILE A 263 -9.98 5.63 -15.02
C ILE A 263 -10.65 4.44 -14.34
N VAL A 264 -10.02 3.26 -14.42
CA VAL A 264 -10.61 1.99 -13.97
C VAL A 264 -10.19 1.64 -12.54
N SER A 265 -9.18 2.30 -11.95
CA SER A 265 -8.50 1.92 -10.70
C SER A 265 -7.59 0.69 -10.84
N ASN A 266 -6.80 0.41 -9.80
CA ASN A 266 -5.67 -0.54 -9.85
C ASN A 266 -6.11 -2.00 -9.78
N VAL A 267 -7.03 -2.31 -8.84
CA VAL A 267 -7.59 -3.67 -8.69
C VAL A 267 -8.32 -4.07 -9.97
N PRO A 268 -9.17 -3.20 -10.55
CA PRO A 268 -9.94 -3.56 -11.72
C PRO A 268 -9.14 -3.84 -12.97
N LEU A 269 -8.20 -2.95 -13.26
CA LEU A 269 -7.25 -3.13 -14.32
C LEU A 269 -6.54 -4.49 -14.19
N THR A 270 -6.12 -4.85 -12.99
CA THR A 270 -5.38 -6.09 -12.75
C THR A 270 -6.24 -7.33 -13.03
N VAL A 271 -7.51 -7.32 -12.61
CA VAL A 271 -8.47 -8.40 -12.92
C VAL A 271 -8.61 -8.59 -14.43
N LEU A 272 -8.64 -7.50 -15.19
CA LEU A 272 -8.76 -7.55 -16.65
C LEU A 272 -7.46 -7.96 -17.34
N TYR A 273 -6.30 -7.54 -16.82
CA TYR A 273 -5.01 -7.74 -17.50
C TYR A 273 -4.40 -9.12 -17.22
N VAL A 274 -4.62 -9.70 -16.03
CA VAL A 274 -4.05 -11.02 -15.66
C VAL A 274 -4.44 -12.13 -16.65
N PRO A 275 -5.72 -12.30 -17.03
CA PRO A 275 -6.11 -13.31 -18.03
C PRO A 275 -5.45 -13.08 -19.40
N MET A 276 -5.26 -11.83 -19.82
CA MET A 276 -4.56 -11.51 -21.08
C MET A 276 -3.12 -12.01 -21.07
N LEU A 277 -2.41 -11.82 -19.94
CA LEU A 277 -1.04 -12.34 -19.77
C LEU A 277 -0.99 -13.87 -19.75
N GLN A 278 -2.06 -14.53 -19.30
CA GLN A 278 -2.15 -15.99 -19.32
C GLN A 278 -2.35 -16.51 -20.75
N GLU A 279 -3.23 -15.88 -21.54
CA GLU A 279 -3.51 -16.27 -22.94
C GLU A 279 -2.25 -16.21 -23.81
N VAL A 280 -1.42 -15.20 -23.62
CA VAL A 280 -0.15 -15.06 -24.38
C VAL A 280 1.03 -15.81 -23.76
N GLY A 281 0.82 -16.54 -22.64
CA GLY A 281 1.87 -17.29 -21.97
C GLY A 281 3.00 -16.42 -21.40
N ALA A 282 2.67 -15.24 -20.89
CA ALA A 282 3.64 -14.23 -20.50
C ALA A 282 4.56 -14.70 -19.35
N PRO A 283 5.84 -14.26 -19.32
CA PRO A 283 6.78 -14.61 -18.25
C PRO A 283 6.44 -13.92 -16.92
N ALA A 284 7.05 -14.38 -15.83
CA ALA A 284 6.88 -13.79 -14.49
C ALA A 284 7.17 -12.28 -14.45
N SER A 285 8.12 -11.77 -15.26
CA SER A 285 8.45 -10.35 -15.36
C SER A 285 7.27 -9.49 -15.84
N ALA A 286 6.41 -10.01 -16.72
CA ALA A 286 5.20 -9.33 -17.18
C ALA A 286 4.18 -9.15 -16.04
N TYR A 287 3.99 -10.19 -15.23
CA TYR A 287 3.15 -10.11 -14.03
C TYR A 287 3.73 -9.13 -12.99
N MET A 288 5.06 -9.08 -12.83
CA MET A 288 5.72 -8.11 -11.96
C MET A 288 5.59 -6.68 -12.49
N ALA A 289 5.61 -6.50 -13.81
CA ALA A 289 5.35 -5.21 -14.46
C ALA A 289 3.91 -4.76 -14.24
N LEU A 290 2.93 -5.66 -14.33
CA LEU A 290 1.54 -5.35 -14.02
C LEU A 290 1.37 -4.93 -12.55
N ALA A 291 1.94 -5.72 -11.62
CA ALA A 291 1.89 -5.43 -10.18
C ALA A 291 2.53 -4.06 -9.83
N ALA A 292 3.73 -3.79 -10.37
CA ALA A 292 4.43 -2.53 -10.16
C ALA A 292 3.70 -1.34 -10.82
N GLY A 293 3.29 -1.49 -12.08
CA GLY A 293 2.63 -0.46 -12.86
C GLY A 293 1.30 -0.05 -12.27
N ALA A 294 0.42 -1.01 -12.01
CA ALA A 294 -0.89 -0.75 -11.42
C ALA A 294 -0.77 -0.15 -10.02
N THR A 295 0.25 -0.53 -9.24
CA THR A 295 0.44 0.06 -7.90
C THR A 295 1.00 1.48 -7.95
N ILE A 296 2.07 1.71 -8.73
CA ILE A 296 2.73 3.02 -8.83
C ILE A 296 1.84 4.06 -9.53
N ALA A 297 0.92 3.63 -10.40
CA ALA A 297 -0.15 4.45 -10.94
C ALA A 297 -0.94 5.20 -9.85
N GLY A 298 -1.01 4.61 -8.65
CA GLY A 298 -1.62 5.20 -7.48
C GLY A 298 -1.03 6.54 -7.05
N MET A 299 0.21 6.86 -7.41
CA MET A 299 0.82 8.15 -7.09
C MET A 299 0.50 9.24 -8.11
N PHE A 300 -0.08 8.91 -9.26
CA PHE A 300 -0.22 9.87 -10.36
C PHE A 300 -1.21 10.99 -10.02
N THR A 301 -2.37 10.63 -9.47
CA THR A 301 -3.40 11.57 -9.00
C THR A 301 -4.03 11.09 -7.69
N ILE A 302 -4.83 11.96 -7.04
CA ILE A 302 -5.61 11.57 -5.85
C ILE A 302 -6.49 10.37 -6.14
N LEU A 303 -7.10 10.30 -7.32
CA LEU A 303 -8.03 9.22 -7.71
C LEU A 303 -7.32 7.92 -8.08
N GLY A 304 -6.01 7.97 -8.33
CA GLY A 304 -5.23 6.80 -8.75
C GLY A 304 -5.18 5.68 -7.70
N ALA A 305 -5.43 5.97 -6.42
CA ALA A 305 -5.50 4.94 -5.38
C ALA A 305 -6.54 5.28 -4.30
N ALA A 306 -7.28 4.25 -3.86
CA ALA A 306 -8.21 4.35 -2.74
C ALA A 306 -7.52 4.85 -1.46
N SER A 307 -6.28 4.40 -1.20
CA SER A 307 -5.45 4.87 -0.09
C SER A 307 -5.26 6.38 -0.06
N ASN A 308 -5.15 7.06 -1.20
CA ASN A 308 -5.00 8.52 -1.24
C ASN A 308 -6.28 9.22 -0.79
N VAL A 309 -7.43 8.76 -1.31
CA VAL A 309 -8.74 9.28 -0.92
C VAL A 309 -8.98 9.07 0.57
N ILE A 310 -8.64 7.89 1.09
CA ILE A 310 -8.70 7.57 2.52
C ILE A 310 -7.84 8.53 3.36
N ILE A 311 -6.61 8.81 2.94
CA ILE A 311 -5.71 9.75 3.65
C ILE A 311 -6.32 11.15 3.69
N ILE A 312 -6.80 11.64 2.55
CA ILE A 312 -7.36 13.01 2.44
C ILE A 312 -8.65 13.14 3.23
N GLN A 313 -9.59 12.21 3.09
CA GLN A 313 -10.84 12.23 3.84
C GLN A 313 -10.61 12.13 5.36
N ASN A 314 -9.67 11.29 5.80
CA ASN A 314 -9.31 11.21 7.21
C ASN A 314 -8.65 12.51 7.72
N ALA A 315 -7.80 13.15 6.91
CA ALA A 315 -7.19 14.43 7.26
C ALA A 315 -8.22 15.56 7.37
N GLU A 316 -9.16 15.62 6.43
CA GLU A 316 -10.24 16.60 6.43
C GLU A 316 -11.16 16.43 7.66
N ARG A 317 -11.65 15.21 7.89
CA ARG A 317 -12.57 14.92 9.01
C ARG A 317 -11.97 15.22 10.37
N ARG A 318 -10.68 14.96 10.58
CA ARG A 318 -10.04 15.07 11.91
C ARG A 318 -9.47 16.45 12.20
N CYS A 319 -9.01 17.14 11.15
CA CYS A 319 -8.15 18.31 11.31
C CYS A 319 -8.56 19.51 10.46
N GLY A 320 -9.55 19.36 9.56
CA GLY A 320 -9.89 20.40 8.57
C GLY A 320 -8.76 20.65 7.56
N VAL A 321 -7.82 19.70 7.43
CA VAL A 321 -6.67 19.82 6.53
C VAL A 321 -6.96 18.98 5.30
N THR A 322 -6.81 19.57 4.12
CA THR A 322 -6.92 18.87 2.83
C THR A 322 -5.63 19.00 2.02
N LEU A 323 -5.49 18.10 1.05
CA LEU A 323 -4.51 18.17 -0.03
C LEU A 323 -5.30 18.42 -1.32
N SER A 324 -5.06 19.55 -1.98
CA SER A 324 -5.72 19.83 -3.25
C SER A 324 -5.23 18.88 -4.35
N PHE A 325 -6.08 18.66 -5.36
CA PHE A 325 -5.71 17.84 -6.52
C PHE A 325 -4.44 18.34 -7.20
N ALA A 326 -4.30 19.65 -7.37
CA ALA A 326 -3.13 20.26 -7.99
C ALA A 326 -1.86 20.08 -7.15
N GLU A 327 -1.93 20.24 -5.83
CA GLU A 327 -0.78 20.00 -4.94
C GLU A 327 -0.32 18.55 -5.00
N PHE A 328 -1.26 17.60 -4.96
CA PHE A 328 -0.95 16.19 -5.07
C PHE A 328 -0.34 15.86 -6.43
N ALA A 329 -0.98 16.26 -7.53
CA ALA A 329 -0.53 15.97 -8.89
C ALA A 329 0.84 16.59 -9.21
N ARG A 330 1.12 17.79 -8.69
CA ARG A 330 2.41 18.48 -8.88
C ARG A 330 3.60 17.67 -8.38
N ALA A 331 3.43 16.92 -7.29
CA ALA A 331 4.44 15.99 -6.80
C ALA A 331 4.26 14.57 -7.36
N GLY A 332 3.02 14.12 -7.47
CA GLY A 332 2.64 12.78 -7.88
C GLY A 332 3.02 12.41 -9.31
N ILE A 333 2.77 13.29 -10.27
CA ILE A 333 3.11 13.06 -11.70
C ILE A 333 4.62 12.83 -11.90
N PRO A 334 5.53 13.73 -11.47
CA PRO A 334 6.96 13.52 -11.67
C PRO A 334 7.48 12.31 -10.88
N LEU A 335 6.96 12.07 -9.67
CA LEU A 335 7.30 10.88 -8.88
C LEU A 335 6.89 9.58 -9.57
N THR A 336 5.69 9.55 -10.13
CA THR A 336 5.17 8.39 -10.86
C THR A 336 6.06 8.11 -12.06
N ALA A 337 6.35 9.13 -12.89
CA ALA A 337 7.22 8.99 -14.05
C ALA A 337 8.62 8.46 -13.66
N ALA A 338 9.23 9.01 -12.61
CA ALA A 338 10.54 8.57 -12.14
C ALA A 338 10.52 7.11 -11.63
N CYS A 339 9.50 6.73 -10.86
CA CYS A 339 9.36 5.37 -10.35
C CYS A 339 9.08 4.38 -11.49
N VAL A 340 8.22 4.73 -12.44
CA VAL A 340 7.93 3.92 -13.63
C VAL A 340 9.21 3.67 -14.43
N ALA A 341 10.04 4.69 -14.64
CA ALA A 341 11.32 4.53 -15.32
C ALA A 341 12.25 3.54 -14.58
N VAL A 342 12.31 3.61 -13.24
CA VAL A 342 13.08 2.66 -12.43
C VAL A 342 12.58 1.22 -12.62
N TYR A 343 11.28 0.98 -12.44
CA TYR A 343 10.75 -0.37 -12.61
C TYR A 343 10.92 -0.88 -14.04
N TRP A 344 10.73 0.00 -15.04
CA TRP A 344 10.92 -0.39 -16.44
C TRP A 344 12.37 -0.82 -16.70
N MET A 345 13.37 -0.07 -16.22
CA MET A 345 14.78 -0.46 -16.39
C MET A 345 15.11 -1.81 -15.75
N PHE A 346 14.51 -2.13 -14.60
CA PHE A 346 14.75 -3.40 -13.89
C PHE A 346 13.99 -4.59 -14.49
N LEU A 347 12.84 -4.35 -15.14
CA LEU A 347 11.97 -5.40 -15.66
C LEU A 347 12.14 -5.66 -17.16
N ALA A 348 12.71 -4.70 -17.90
CA ALA A 348 13.05 -4.86 -19.32
C ALA A 348 14.48 -5.39 -19.55
N ALA A 349 15.27 -5.55 -18.48
CA ALA A 349 16.61 -6.16 -18.50
C ALA A 349 16.52 -7.68 -18.32
#